data_AF-A0A9P0G9Q4-F1
#
_entry.id   AF-A0A9P0G9Q4-F1
#
_cell.length_a   1.000
_cell.length_b   1.000
_cell.length_c   1.000
_cell.angle_alpha   90.00
_cell.angle_beta   90.00
_cell.angle_gamma   90.00
#
_symmetry.space_group_name_H-M   'P 1'
#
loop_
_entity.id
_entity.type
_entity.pdbx_description
1 polymer ?
#
loop_
_entity_poly.entity_id
_entity_poly.type
_entity_poly.pdbx_seq_one_letter_code
_entity_poly.pdbx_strand_id
1 'polypeptide(L)'
;MKCLGLWIFFLAAISLTYAANKPNCKSCLTVAEVGKDILSSGVTDEQIEKIGHLACTFVPEFVKGLCPSMIDKVYKNVYNEVVVNGMTPKDICHEVKLC
;
A
#
# COMPACT_ATOMS: atom_id res chain seq x y z
N MET A 1 -30.09 30.79 -3.28
CA MET A 1 -29.62 30.31 -1.96
C MET A 1 -29.36 28.80 -2.01
N LYS A 2 -28.36 28.33 -2.78
CA LYS A 2 -28.08 26.88 -2.98
C LYS A 2 -26.58 26.64 -3.20
N CYS A 3 -25.71 27.20 -2.36
CA CYS A 3 -24.26 26.96 -2.49
C CYS A 3 -23.52 26.67 -1.17
N LEU A 4 -24.12 26.94 0.01
CA LEU A 4 -23.43 26.73 1.29
C LEU A 4 -23.54 25.29 1.83
N GLY A 5 -24.64 24.59 1.54
CA GLY A 5 -24.91 23.26 2.11
C GLY A 5 -24.05 22.13 1.52
N LEU A 6 -23.75 22.19 0.22
CA LEU A 6 -22.94 21.18 -0.47
C LEU A 6 -21.45 21.27 -0.11
N TRP A 7 -20.92 22.49 0.12
CA TRP A 7 -19.54 22.70 0.57
C TRP A 7 -19.32 22.22 2.00
N ILE A 8 -20.28 22.42 2.89
CA ILE A 8 -20.24 21.90 4.27
C ILE A 8 -20.36 20.38 4.28
N PHE A 9 -21.19 19.80 3.41
CA PHE A 9 -21.26 18.34 3.23
C PHE A 9 -19.94 17.76 2.71
N PHE A 10 -19.30 18.43 1.75
CA PHE A 10 -17.97 18.05 1.25
C PHE A 10 -16.90 18.15 2.35
N LEU A 11 -16.87 19.23 3.14
CA LEU A 11 -15.92 19.41 4.25
C LEU A 11 -16.15 18.42 5.41
N ALA A 12 -17.40 18.11 5.73
CA ALA A 12 -17.74 17.11 6.75
C ALA A 12 -17.37 15.69 6.30
N ALA A 13 -17.57 15.36 5.02
CA ALA A 13 -17.12 14.09 4.44
C ALA A 13 -15.59 13.97 4.43
N ILE A 14 -14.87 15.03 4.10
CA ILE A 14 -13.39 15.10 4.17
C ILE A 14 -12.90 14.87 5.61
N SER A 15 -13.59 15.44 6.59
CA SER A 15 -13.23 15.29 8.01
C SER A 15 -13.46 13.85 8.52
N LEU A 16 -14.54 13.20 8.07
CA LEU A 16 -14.87 11.83 8.45
C LEU A 16 -13.89 10.80 7.88
N THR A 17 -13.46 10.99 6.63
CA THR A 17 -12.48 10.10 5.99
C THR A 17 -11.07 10.30 6.53
N TYR A 18 -10.67 11.53 6.83
CA TYR A 18 -9.35 11.81 7.42
C TYR A 18 -9.19 11.21 8.82
N ALA A 19 -10.23 11.28 9.65
CA ALA A 19 -10.22 10.63 10.97
C ALA A 19 -10.13 9.11 10.87
N ALA A 20 -10.80 8.49 9.88
CA ALA A 20 -10.69 7.06 9.60
C ALA A 20 -9.31 6.66 9.06
N ASN A 21 -8.66 7.55 8.29
CA ASN A 21 -7.34 7.27 7.71
C ASN A 21 -6.19 7.40 8.70
N LYS A 22 -6.29 8.22 9.76
CA LYS A 22 -5.20 8.38 10.74
C LYS A 22 -4.64 7.06 11.31
N PRO A 23 -5.45 6.12 11.83
CA PRO A 23 -4.95 4.82 12.28
C PRO A 23 -4.42 3.95 11.13
N ASN A 24 -5.00 4.08 9.93
CA ASN A 24 -4.58 3.35 8.74
C ASN A 24 -3.27 3.88 8.11
N CYS A 25 -3.00 5.18 8.27
CA CYS A 25 -1.80 5.85 7.81
C CYS A 25 -0.60 5.37 8.62
N LYS A 26 -0.73 5.29 9.95
CA LYS A 26 0.34 4.80 10.82
C LYS A 26 0.72 3.35 10.53
N SER A 27 -0.27 2.47 10.33
CA SER A 27 -0.02 1.07 9.99
C SER A 27 0.62 0.95 8.61
N CYS A 28 0.14 1.70 7.62
CA CYS A 28 0.76 1.76 6.30
C CYS A 28 2.22 2.20 6.37
N LEU A 29 2.52 3.32 7.06
CA LEU A 29 3.87 3.84 7.18
C LEU A 29 4.82 2.81 7.78
N THR A 30 4.38 2.11 8.84
CA THR A 30 5.16 1.04 9.48
C THR A 30 5.47 -0.09 8.50
N VAL A 31 4.47 -0.56 7.75
CA VAL A 31 4.64 -1.64 6.77
C VAL A 31 5.54 -1.19 5.61
N ALA A 32 5.40 0.06 5.15
CA ALA A 32 6.19 0.63 4.07
C ALA A 32 7.66 0.84 4.47
N GLU A 33 7.94 1.25 5.72
CA GLU A 33 9.31 1.30 6.28
C GLU A 33 9.95 -0.09 6.31
N VAL A 34 9.27 -1.08 6.88
CA VAL A 34 9.79 -2.47 6.92
C VAL A 34 10.03 -3.00 5.52
N GLY A 35 9.10 -2.75 4.58
CA GLY A 35 9.26 -3.13 3.18
C GLY A 35 10.49 -2.49 2.55
N LYS A 36 10.71 -1.18 2.77
CA LYS A 36 11.87 -0.46 2.24
C LYS A 36 13.19 -0.97 2.82
N ASP A 37 13.24 -1.28 4.11
CA ASP A 37 14.43 -1.82 4.78
C ASP A 37 14.80 -3.19 4.24
N ILE A 38 13.80 -4.07 4.05
CA ILE A 38 14.00 -5.38 3.41
C ILE A 38 14.55 -5.18 2.00
N LEU A 39 13.92 -4.34 1.18
CA LEU A 39 14.35 -4.09 -0.19
C LEU A 39 15.75 -3.46 -0.29
N SER A 40 16.16 -2.68 0.72
CA SER A 40 17.48 -2.04 0.77
C SER A 40 18.58 -2.97 1.27
N SER A 41 18.26 -4.15 1.81
CA SER A 41 19.25 -5.10 2.37
C SER A 41 19.94 -5.96 1.31
N GLY A 42 19.85 -5.60 0.03
CA GLY A 42 20.48 -6.34 -1.08
C GLY A 42 19.80 -7.67 -1.41
N VAL A 43 18.52 -7.82 -1.04
CA VAL A 43 17.70 -8.95 -1.52
C VAL A 43 17.51 -8.86 -3.03
N THR A 44 17.66 -9.99 -3.71
CA THR A 44 17.45 -10.07 -5.15
C THR A 44 15.96 -10.13 -5.48
N ASP A 45 15.62 -9.78 -6.72
CA ASP A 45 14.24 -9.87 -7.22
C ASP A 45 13.61 -11.24 -6.97
N GLU A 46 14.41 -12.28 -7.19
CA GLU A 46 14.02 -13.67 -7.04
C GLU A 46 13.72 -14.05 -5.57
N GLN A 47 14.40 -13.42 -4.61
CA GLN A 47 14.15 -13.63 -3.19
C GLN A 47 12.84 -12.97 -2.75
N ILE A 48 12.54 -11.78 -3.26
CA ILE A 48 11.31 -11.05 -2.92
C ILE A 48 10.09 -11.77 -3.51
N GLU A 49 10.19 -12.25 -4.76
CA GLU A 49 9.15 -13.05 -5.40
C GLU A 49 8.85 -14.33 -4.60
N LYS A 50 9.89 -15.04 -4.14
CA LYS A 50 9.75 -16.23 -3.28
C LYS A 50 9.06 -15.92 -1.95
N ILE A 51 9.39 -14.80 -1.31
CA ILE A 51 8.72 -14.37 -0.07
C ILE A 51 7.24 -14.05 -0.34
N GLY A 52 6.94 -13.39 -1.46
CA GLY A 52 5.56 -13.11 -1.88
C GLY A 52 4.76 -14.38 -2.15
N HIS A 53 5.33 -15.35 -2.88
CA HIS A 53 4.69 -16.65 -3.09
C HIS A 53 4.50 -17.44 -1.79
N LEU A 54 5.46 -17.35 -0.86
CA LEU A 54 5.31 -17.94 0.46
C LEU A 54 4.16 -17.29 1.24
N ALA A 55 4.02 -15.97 1.18
CA ALA A 55 2.89 -15.25 1.78
C ALA A 55 1.55 -15.73 1.23
N CYS A 56 1.48 -16.08 -0.06
CA CYS A 56 0.29 -16.67 -0.69
C CYS A 56 -0.12 -18.04 -0.12
N THR A 57 0.71 -18.71 0.69
CA THR A 57 0.31 -19.95 1.38
C THR A 57 -0.51 -19.67 2.64
N PHE A 58 -0.41 -18.46 3.20
CA PHE A 58 -1.08 -18.03 4.43
C PHE A 58 -2.39 -17.29 4.18
N VAL A 59 -2.74 -17.00 2.92
CA VAL A 59 -4.01 -16.35 2.58
C VAL A 59 -5.17 -17.36 2.61
N PRO A 60 -6.42 -16.88 2.80
CA PRO A 60 -7.60 -17.74 2.75
C PRO A 60 -7.75 -18.49 1.42
N GLU A 61 -8.42 -19.65 1.46
CA GLU A 61 -8.56 -20.56 0.31
C GLU A 61 -9.11 -19.87 -0.95
N PHE A 62 -10.03 -18.92 -0.78
CA PHE A 62 -10.64 -18.19 -1.90
C PHE A 62 -9.67 -17.27 -2.67
N VAL A 63 -8.51 -16.92 -2.08
CA VAL A 63 -7.47 -16.08 -2.70
C VAL A 63 -6.25 -16.90 -3.12
N LYS A 64 -6.05 -18.11 -2.58
CA LYS A 64 -4.85 -18.93 -2.82
C LYS A 64 -4.52 -19.13 -4.31
N GLY A 65 -5.54 -19.35 -5.15
CA GLY A 65 -5.34 -19.52 -6.59
C GLY A 65 -5.01 -18.23 -7.35
N LEU A 66 -5.40 -17.08 -6.82
CA LEU A 66 -5.20 -15.76 -7.45
C LEU A 66 -3.89 -15.11 -6.99
N CYS A 67 -3.51 -15.31 -5.73
CA CYS A 67 -2.41 -14.61 -5.08
C CYS A 67 -1.06 -14.68 -5.83
N PRO A 68 -0.58 -15.85 -6.32
CA PRO A 68 0.70 -15.91 -7.04
C PRO A 68 0.72 -14.98 -8.26
N SER A 69 -0.34 -15.00 -9.06
CA SER A 69 -0.46 -14.11 -10.24
C SER A 69 -0.52 -12.62 -9.87
N MET A 70 -0.98 -12.30 -8.66
CA MET A 70 -0.94 -10.94 -8.14
C MET A 70 0.48 -10.56 -7.75
N ILE A 71 1.22 -11.44 -7.07
CA ILE A 71 2.63 -11.22 -6.73
C ILE A 71 3.45 -10.99 -7.99
N ASP A 72 3.33 -11.84 -9.02
CA ASP A 72 4.12 -11.72 -10.25
C ASP A 72 3.90 -10.37 -10.97
N LYS A 73 2.66 -9.88 -10.95
CA LYS A 73 2.29 -8.60 -11.60
C LYS A 73 2.64 -7.39 -10.74
N VAL A 74 2.38 -7.46 -9.44
CA VAL A 74 2.59 -6.36 -8.50
C VAL A 74 4.06 -6.17 -8.23
N TYR A 75 4.84 -7.25 -8.13
CA TYR A 75 6.28 -7.20 -7.89
C TYR A 75 7.00 -6.33 -8.93
N LYS A 76 6.81 -6.64 -10.23
CA LYS A 76 7.47 -5.90 -11.32
C LYS A 76 7.17 -4.41 -11.31
N ASN A 77 5.98 -4.01 -10.87
CA ASN A 77 5.58 -2.61 -10.84
C ASN A 77 6.06 -1.92 -9.55
N VAL A 78 5.85 -2.55 -8.40
CA VAL A 78 6.17 -1.96 -7.09
C VAL A 78 7.67 -1.94 -6.84
N TYR A 79 8.43 -2.96 -7.25
CA TYR A 79 9.87 -2.96 -7.08
C TYR A 79 10.52 -1.78 -7.80
N ASN A 80 10.15 -1.55 -9.06
CA ASN A 80 10.67 -0.43 -9.83
C ASN A 80 10.27 0.92 -9.21
N GLU A 81 9.00 1.11 -8.85
CA GLU A 81 8.56 2.39 -8.29
C GLU A 81 9.15 2.67 -6.89
N VAL A 82 9.25 1.65 -6.02
CA VAL A 82 9.73 1.83 -4.65
C VAL A 82 11.26 1.88 -4.57
N VAL A 83 11.95 1.00 -5.30
CA VAL A 83 13.41 0.85 -5.22
C VAL A 83 14.11 1.70 -6.28
N VAL A 84 13.63 1.70 -7.53
CA VAL A 84 14.28 2.42 -8.64
C VAL A 84 13.90 3.90 -8.64
N ASN A 85 12.62 4.23 -8.44
CA ASN A 85 12.15 5.63 -8.41
C ASN A 85 12.24 6.28 -7.02
N GLY A 86 12.62 5.51 -5.99
CA GLY A 86 12.99 6.02 -4.68
C GLY A 86 11.84 6.56 -3.83
N MET A 87 10.62 6.05 -4.01
CA MET A 87 9.46 6.48 -3.23
C MET A 87 9.73 6.40 -1.71
N THR A 88 9.27 7.41 -0.98
CA THR A 88 9.29 7.39 0.48
C THR A 88 8.10 6.57 1.00
N PRO A 89 8.16 6.03 2.24
CA PRO A 89 7.00 5.40 2.88
C PRO A 89 5.73 6.27 2.85
N LYS A 90 5.91 7.59 2.92
CA LYS A 90 4.83 8.56 2.86
C LYS A 90 4.19 8.64 1.47
N ASP A 91 4.99 8.62 0.41
CA ASP A 91 4.48 8.64 -0.98
C ASP A 91 3.66 7.38 -1.27
N ILE A 92 4.17 6.21 -0.85
CA ILE A 92 3.46 4.93 -0.99
C ILE A 92 2.09 4.99 -0.31
N CYS A 93 2.06 5.45 0.94
CA CYS A 93 0.82 5.49 1.71
C CYS A 93 -0.18 6.53 1.21
N HIS A 94 0.28 7.62 0.58
CA HIS A 94 -0.57 8.57 -0.13
C HIS A 94 -1.17 7.98 -1.40
N GLU A 95 -0.39 7.24 -2.18
CA GLU A 95 -0.85 6.63 -3.43
C GLU A 95 -1.97 5.60 -3.18
N VAL A 96 -1.84 4.80 -2.11
CA VAL A 96 -2.88 3.85 -1.70
C VAL A 96 -3.98 4.48 -0.82
N LYS A 97 -3.96 5.81 -0.63
CA LYS A 97 -4.95 6.61 0.11
C LYS A 97 -5.15 6.19 1.57
N LEU A 98 -4.12 5.61 2.18
CA LEU A 98 -4.09 5.31 3.60
C LEU A 98 -3.55 6.51 4.40
N CYS A 99 -2.79 7.38 3.73
CA CYS A 99 -2.53 8.77 4.07
C CYS A 99 -3.04 9.65 2.91
#